data_AF-A0A431J3B2-F1
#
_entry.id   AF-A0A431J3B2-F1
#
_cell.length_a   1.000
_cell.length_b   1.000
_cell.length_c   1.000
_cell.angle_alpha   90.00
_cell.angle_beta   90.00
_cell.angle_gamma   90.00
#
_symmetry.space_group_name_H-M   'P 1'
#
loop_
_entity.id
_entity.type
_entity.pdbx_description
1 polymer ?
#
loop_
_entity_poly.entity_id
_entity_poly.type
_entity_poly.pdbx_seq_one_letter_code
_entity_poly.pdbx_strand_id
1 'polypeptide(L)'
;MKKIIILLSFLLTSNLFFSQENNPIIKINITGVFKLKRENEKLQYIGGQKNDDVYNHEVIIYKENGFLVLKNIIKDQNTFSYGLINNIFHEQISTDELSTFFFWKFSNSYNDKRGTAYIDIRMLKNKTNYKNKLFVSLLMEIDDNQIYQYEGFIESNDFIKLTEN
;
A
#
# COMPACT_ATOMS: atom_id res chain seq x y z
N MET A 1 22.28 11.13 9.34
CA MET A 1 21.61 9.98 8.69
C MET A 1 20.18 9.89 9.21
N LYS A 2 19.21 10.52 8.53
CA LYS A 2 17.82 10.55 9.00
C LYS A 2 17.10 9.26 8.61
N LYS A 3 16.66 8.54 9.65
CA LYS A 3 15.91 7.27 9.57
C LYS A 3 14.56 7.49 8.85
N ILE A 4 13.95 6.42 8.35
CA ILE A 4 12.58 6.40 7.79
C ILE A 4 11.51 6.95 8.78
N ILE A 5 11.89 7.18 10.04
CA ILE A 5 11.12 7.78 11.14
C ILE A 5 10.28 9.02 10.77
N ILE A 6 10.64 9.82 9.77
CA ILE A 6 9.86 11.02 9.42
C ILE A 6 8.54 10.67 8.69
N LEU A 7 8.47 9.53 7.99
CA LEU A 7 7.20 9.06 7.42
C LEU A 7 6.21 8.65 8.52
N LEU A 8 6.73 8.09 9.62
CA LEU A 8 5.97 7.70 10.82
C LEU A 8 5.25 8.88 11.47
N SER A 9 5.83 10.09 11.44
CA SER A 9 5.21 11.27 12.04
C SER A 9 4.03 11.77 11.20
N PHE A 10 4.10 11.76 9.88
CA PHE A 10 3.01 12.27 9.03
C PHE A 10 1.70 11.46 9.13
N LEU A 11 1.80 10.15 9.29
CA LEU A 11 0.64 9.26 9.49
C LEU A 11 -0.01 9.48 10.87
N LEU A 12 0.79 9.73 11.91
CA LEU A 12 0.35 9.84 13.30
C LEU A 12 0.02 11.29 13.78
N THR A 13 0.63 12.34 13.21
CA THR A 13 0.52 13.72 13.73
C THR A 13 -0.41 14.65 12.96
N SER A 14 -0.97 14.23 11.82
CA SER A 14 -1.94 15.05 11.07
C SER A 14 -3.36 14.91 11.64
N ASN A 15 -3.55 15.33 12.90
CA ASN A 15 -4.89 15.46 13.52
C ASN A 15 -5.67 16.70 13.03
N LEU A 16 -5.16 17.43 12.03
CA LEU A 16 -5.66 18.76 11.67
C LEU A 16 -6.11 18.92 10.21
N PHE A 17 -6.02 17.87 9.38
CA PHE A 17 -6.46 17.98 7.99
C PHE A 17 -7.34 16.78 7.60
N PHE A 18 -8.63 17.06 7.40
CA PHE A 18 -9.50 16.16 6.64
C PHE A 18 -8.93 16.11 5.22
N SER A 19 -8.38 14.96 4.82
CA SER A 19 -7.82 14.80 3.48
C SER A 19 -8.75 13.92 2.66
N GLN A 20 -9.55 14.53 1.80
CA GLN A 20 -10.46 13.81 0.90
C GLN A 20 -9.68 12.92 -0.08
N GLU A 21 -10.35 11.97 -0.74
CA GLU A 21 -9.75 11.05 -1.73
C GLU A 21 -8.85 11.77 -2.76
N ASN A 22 -9.22 13.01 -3.13
CA ASN A 22 -8.48 13.87 -4.06
C ASN A 22 -7.11 14.36 -3.54
N ASN A 23 -6.78 14.14 -2.27
CA ASN A 23 -5.50 14.49 -1.66
C ASN A 23 -4.97 13.30 -0.84
N PRO A 24 -4.33 12.32 -1.52
CA PRO A 24 -3.88 11.10 -0.86
C PRO A 24 -2.69 11.36 0.06
N ILE A 25 -2.64 10.68 1.22
CA ILE A 25 -1.46 10.67 2.10
C ILE A 25 -0.37 9.80 1.48
N ILE A 26 -0.79 8.64 0.94
CA ILE A 26 0.07 7.76 0.17
C ILE A 26 -0.70 7.39 -1.09
N LYS A 27 -0.09 7.65 -2.24
CA LYS A 27 -0.49 7.06 -3.51
C LYS A 27 0.62 6.12 -3.98
N ILE A 28 0.29 4.85 -4.16
CA ILE A 28 1.21 3.86 -4.71
C ILE A 28 0.82 3.63 -6.16
N ASN A 29 1.71 4.03 -7.05
CA ASN A 29 1.62 3.66 -8.46
C ASN A 29 2.12 2.25 -8.64
N ILE A 30 1.19 1.34 -8.91
CA ILE A 30 1.52 -0.06 -9.13
C ILE A 30 2.22 -0.20 -10.48
N THR A 31 3.20 -1.10 -10.55
CA THR A 31 3.96 -1.48 -11.75
C THR A 31 3.80 -2.96 -12.06
N GLY A 32 3.39 -3.77 -11.07
CA GLY A 32 3.00 -5.15 -11.26
C GLY A 32 2.13 -5.66 -10.12
N VAL A 33 1.25 -6.60 -10.45
CA VAL A 33 0.43 -7.35 -9.49
C VAL A 33 0.77 -8.81 -9.65
N PHE A 34 1.10 -9.47 -8.54
CA PHE A 34 1.42 -10.88 -8.48
C PHE A 34 0.42 -11.59 -7.59
N LYS A 35 -0.03 -12.76 -8.02
CA LYS A 35 -0.92 -13.65 -7.30
C LYS A 35 -0.08 -14.78 -6.74
N LEU A 36 -0.19 -14.96 -5.43
CA LEU A 36 0.50 -15.96 -4.65
C LEU A 36 -0.54 -16.84 -3.95
N LYS A 37 -0.18 -18.09 -3.70
CA LYS A 37 -0.95 -19.02 -2.86
C LYS A 37 -0.07 -19.55 -1.76
N ARG A 38 -0.62 -19.67 -0.56
CA ARG A 38 0.06 -20.34 0.56
C ARG A 38 -0.20 -21.85 0.49
N GLU A 39 0.87 -22.64 0.32
CA GLU A 39 0.83 -24.10 0.35
C GLU A 39 1.96 -24.63 1.23
N ASN A 40 1.63 -25.46 2.23
CA ASN A 40 2.60 -26.01 3.19
C ASN A 40 3.52 -24.94 3.79
N GLU A 41 2.93 -23.84 4.28
CA GLU A 41 3.62 -22.68 4.87
C GLU A 41 4.53 -21.89 3.91
N LYS A 42 4.57 -22.26 2.62
CA LYS A 42 5.36 -21.57 1.59
C LYS A 42 4.46 -20.76 0.67
N LEU A 43 4.97 -19.62 0.22
CA LEU A 43 4.34 -18.82 -0.83
C LEU A 43 4.74 -19.38 -2.19
N GLN A 44 3.74 -19.74 -3.00
CA GLN A 44 3.93 -20.14 -4.38
C GLN A 44 3.38 -19.08 -5.31
N TYR A 45 4.16 -18.70 -6.32
CA TYR A 45 3.70 -17.83 -7.39
C TYR A 45 2.76 -18.60 -8.32
N ILE A 46 1.56 -18.07 -8.52
CA ILE A 46 0.53 -18.71 -9.36
C ILE A 46 0.09 -17.85 -10.55
N GLY A 47 0.63 -16.65 -10.69
CA GLY A 47 0.37 -15.78 -11.83
C GLY A 47 0.53 -14.30 -11.49
N GLY A 48 0.43 -13.44 -12.48
CA GLY A 48 0.63 -12.01 -12.28
C GLY A 48 0.60 -11.25 -13.60
N GLN A 49 0.56 -9.94 -13.50
CA GLN A 49 0.48 -9.04 -14.64
C GLN A 49 1.29 -7.78 -14.35
N LYS A 50 1.94 -7.25 -15.39
CA LYS A 50 2.50 -5.90 -15.33
C LYS A 50 1.34 -4.91 -15.31
N ASN A 51 1.54 -3.82 -14.59
CA ASN A 51 0.60 -2.71 -14.65
C ASN A 51 0.91 -1.90 -15.90
N ASP A 52 0.15 -2.15 -16.96
CA ASP A 52 0.18 -1.40 -18.21
C ASP A 52 -1.04 -0.47 -18.31
N ASP A 53 -1.16 0.25 -19.43
CA ASP A 53 -2.26 1.18 -19.67
C ASP A 53 -3.64 0.49 -19.63
N VAL A 54 -3.68 -0.82 -19.84
CA VAL A 54 -4.92 -1.61 -19.81
C VAL A 54 -5.30 -1.90 -18.37
N TYR A 55 -4.39 -2.47 -17.55
CA TYR A 55 -4.71 -2.91 -16.19
C TYR A 55 -4.75 -1.77 -15.14
N ASN A 56 -3.84 -0.80 -15.23
CA ASN A 56 -3.75 0.44 -14.43
C ASN A 56 -4.33 0.39 -13.00
N HIS A 57 -3.77 -0.46 -12.14
CA HIS A 57 -4.06 -0.57 -10.72
C HIS A 57 -3.43 0.57 -9.91
N GLU A 58 -4.14 1.03 -8.89
CA GLU A 58 -3.64 2.02 -7.92
C GLU A 58 -4.01 1.61 -6.49
N VAL A 59 -3.16 1.97 -5.52
CA VAL A 59 -3.49 1.90 -4.10
C VAL A 59 -3.35 3.29 -3.50
N ILE A 60 -4.39 3.72 -2.80
CA ILE A 60 -4.47 5.03 -2.17
C ILE A 60 -4.75 4.85 -0.68
N ILE A 61 -4.04 5.60 0.15
CA ILE A 61 -4.33 5.76 1.57
C ILE A 61 -4.60 7.24 1.85
N TYR A 62 -5.73 7.54 2.47
CA TYR A 62 -6.16 8.91 2.78
C TYR A 62 -6.88 8.99 4.14
N LYS A 63 -7.25 10.20 4.57
CA LYS A 63 -7.92 10.45 5.86
C LYS A 63 -9.37 10.88 5.67
N GLU A 64 -10.30 10.00 6.01
CA GLU A 64 -11.72 10.29 5.97
C GLU A 64 -12.29 10.35 7.38
N ASN A 65 -12.90 11.49 7.74
CA ASN A 65 -13.51 11.68 9.05
C ASN A 65 -12.60 11.36 10.26
N GLY A 66 -11.29 11.63 10.12
CA GLY A 66 -10.29 11.35 11.15
C GLY A 66 -9.75 9.91 11.16
N PHE A 67 -10.26 9.04 10.29
CA PHE A 67 -9.81 7.65 10.15
C PHE A 67 -8.95 7.48 8.90
N LEU A 68 -7.98 6.57 8.96
CA LEU A 68 -7.23 6.16 7.79
C LEU A 68 -8.06 5.18 6.96
N VAL A 69 -8.15 5.44 5.66
CA VAL A 69 -8.89 4.63 4.69
C VAL A 69 -7.91 4.16 3.64
N LEU A 70 -7.96 2.87 3.30
CA LEU A 70 -7.31 2.32 2.13
C LEU A 70 -8.35 2.14 1.02
N LYS A 71 -7.97 2.55 -0.20
CA LYS A 71 -8.70 2.28 -1.44
C LYS A 71 -7.78 1.57 -2.42
N ASN A 72 -8.16 0.38 -2.86
CA ASN A 72 -7.50 -0.35 -3.93
C ASN A 72 -8.34 -0.24 -5.20
N ILE A 73 -7.79 0.35 -6.25
CA ILE A 73 -8.49 0.67 -7.50
C ILE A 73 -7.97 -0.26 -8.59
N ILE A 74 -8.91 -0.85 -9.33
CA ILE A 74 -8.70 -1.73 -10.47
C ILE A 74 -9.40 -1.05 -11.66
N LYS A 75 -8.66 -0.17 -12.35
CA LYS A 75 -9.25 0.80 -13.30
C LYS A 75 -9.82 0.15 -14.55
N ASP A 76 -9.18 -0.91 -15.05
CA ASP A 76 -9.62 -1.69 -16.22
C ASP A 76 -11.06 -2.20 -16.07
N GLN A 77 -11.42 -2.58 -14.85
CA GLN A 77 -12.73 -3.10 -14.49
C GLN A 77 -13.67 -2.01 -13.96
N ASN A 78 -13.19 -0.76 -13.84
CA ASN A 78 -13.89 0.32 -13.15
C ASN A 78 -14.38 -0.12 -11.75
N THR A 79 -13.55 -0.87 -11.03
CA THR A 79 -13.87 -1.37 -9.69
C THR A 79 -12.87 -0.90 -8.65
N PHE A 80 -13.32 -0.87 -7.39
CA PHE A 80 -12.45 -0.59 -6.27
C PHE A 80 -12.91 -1.33 -5.02
N SER A 81 -11.97 -1.55 -4.12
CA SER A 81 -12.20 -1.97 -2.74
C SER A 81 -11.82 -0.82 -1.82
N TYR A 82 -12.61 -0.53 -0.80
CA TYR A 82 -12.34 0.58 0.11
C TYR A 82 -12.74 0.24 1.54
N GLY A 83 -12.04 0.81 2.53
CA GLY A 83 -12.42 0.65 3.92
C GLY A 83 -11.38 1.10 4.93
N LEU A 84 -11.77 1.09 6.20
CA LEU A 84 -10.96 1.59 7.31
C LEU A 84 -9.75 0.69 7.58
N ILE A 85 -8.60 1.33 7.80
CA ILE A 85 -7.39 0.69 8.32
C ILE A 85 -7.47 0.64 9.84
N ASN A 86 -7.23 -0.53 10.43
CA ASN A 86 -7.20 -0.73 11.88
C ASN A 86 -5.92 -1.44 12.34
N ASN A 87 -5.56 -1.22 13.60
CA ASN A 87 -4.44 -1.90 14.27
C ASN A 87 -3.13 -1.79 13.47
N ILE A 88 -2.66 -0.56 13.26
CA ILE A 88 -1.45 -0.31 12.50
C ILE A 88 -0.24 -0.61 13.39
N PHE A 89 0.66 -1.45 12.89
CA PHE A 89 1.95 -1.75 13.48
C PHE A 89 3.05 -1.45 12.47
N HIS A 90 4.22 -1.05 12.96
CA HIS A 90 5.37 -0.77 12.11
C HIS A 90 6.59 -1.49 12.65
N GLU A 91 7.40 -2.03 11.74
CA GLU A 91 8.67 -2.69 12.07
C GLU A 91 9.78 -2.17 11.16
N GLN A 92 10.82 -1.60 11.78
CA GLN A 92 12.01 -1.18 11.05
C GLN A 92 12.92 -2.40 10.87
N ILE A 93 12.92 -2.98 9.67
CA ILE A 93 13.68 -4.19 9.34
C ILE A 93 15.17 -3.89 9.18
N SER A 94 15.51 -2.76 8.54
CA SER A 94 16.89 -2.31 8.36
C SER A 94 16.95 -0.78 8.29
N THR A 95 18.11 -0.18 8.04
CA THR A 95 18.24 1.27 7.83
C THR A 95 17.45 1.78 6.63
N ASP A 96 17.23 0.90 5.64
CA ASP A 96 16.66 1.23 4.35
C ASP A 96 15.28 0.60 4.11
N GLU A 97 14.82 -0.24 5.04
CA GLU A 97 13.57 -0.99 4.92
C GLU A 97 12.67 -0.81 6.15
N LEU A 98 11.41 -0.43 5.89
CA LEU A 98 10.34 -0.33 6.87
C LEU A 98 9.15 -1.17 6.41
N SER A 99 8.62 -2.00 7.29
CA SER A 99 7.34 -2.69 7.09
C SER A 99 6.24 -2.02 7.93
N THR A 100 5.04 -1.94 7.37
CA THR A 100 3.82 -1.44 8.01
C THR A 100 2.71 -2.46 7.84
N PHE A 101 2.24 -2.99 8.96
CA PHE A 101 1.23 -4.03 9.04
C PHE A 101 -0.10 -3.45 9.52
N PHE A 102 -1.22 -3.91 8.97
CA PHE A 102 -2.54 -3.56 9.49
C PHE A 102 -3.63 -4.52 9.03
N PHE A 103 -4.75 -4.49 9.74
CA PHE A 103 -5.98 -5.14 9.31
C PHE A 103 -6.83 -4.15 8.51
N TRP A 104 -7.30 -4.60 7.35
CA TRP A 104 -8.16 -3.83 6.48
C TRP A 104 -9.51 -4.51 6.32
N LYS A 105 -10.57 -3.86 6.80
CA LYS A 105 -11.95 -4.29 6.57
C LYS A 105 -12.50 -3.48 5.41
N PHE A 106 -12.80 -4.14 4.30
CA PHE A 106 -13.15 -3.45 3.06
C PHE A 106 -14.50 -3.89 2.50
N SER A 107 -15.07 -3.01 1.69
CA SER A 107 -16.22 -3.28 0.82
C SER A 107 -15.81 -3.09 -0.63
N ASN A 108 -16.39 -3.88 -1.52
CA ASN A 108 -16.18 -3.72 -2.97
C ASN A 108 -17.17 -2.72 -3.57
N SER A 109 -16.83 -2.12 -4.70
CA SER A 109 -17.72 -1.21 -5.43
C SER A 109 -18.75 -1.92 -6.30
N TYR A 110 -18.47 -3.17 -6.68
CA TYR A 110 -19.26 -3.95 -7.63
C TYR A 110 -20.18 -4.98 -6.97
N ASN A 111 -20.11 -5.12 -5.65
CA ASN A 111 -21.03 -5.92 -4.85
C ASN A 111 -21.02 -5.49 -3.39
N ASP A 112 -22.04 -5.88 -2.63
CA ASP A 112 -22.10 -5.64 -1.18
C ASP A 112 -21.18 -6.57 -0.36
N LYS A 113 -20.28 -7.33 -1.01
CA LYS A 113 -19.37 -8.22 -0.29
C LYS A 113 -18.37 -7.39 0.48
N ARG A 114 -18.19 -7.81 1.72
CA ARG A 114 -17.18 -7.29 2.63
C ARG A 114 -16.13 -8.36 2.86
N GLY A 115 -14.88 -7.93 3.02
CA GLY A 115 -13.76 -8.80 3.30
C GLY A 115 -12.90 -8.25 4.42
N THR A 116 -12.07 -9.12 4.96
CA THR A 116 -10.93 -8.73 5.78
C THR A 116 -9.66 -9.11 5.05
N ALA A 117 -8.67 -8.22 5.07
CA ALA A 117 -7.34 -8.50 4.59
C ALA A 117 -6.30 -8.14 5.63
N TYR A 118 -5.25 -8.96 5.71
CA TYR A 118 -4.00 -8.58 6.37
C TYR A 118 -3.10 -7.91 5.33
N ILE A 119 -2.65 -6.71 5.64
CA ILE A 119 -1.80 -5.92 4.74
C ILE A 119 -0.41 -5.76 5.36
N ASP A 120 0.64 -6.03 4.58
CA ASP A 120 2.03 -5.66 4.85
C ASP A 120 2.52 -4.73 3.72
N ILE A 121 2.77 -3.47 4.05
CA ILE A 121 3.41 -2.50 3.14
C ILE A 121 4.89 -2.42 3.50
N ARG A 122 5.74 -2.98 2.64
CA ARG A 122 7.19 -2.87 2.72
C ARG A 122 7.70 -1.75 1.85
N MET A 123 8.41 -0.83 2.46
CA MET A 123 9.02 0.33 1.83
C MET A 123 10.54 0.16 1.84
N LEU A 124 11.15 0.19 0.66
CA LEU A 124 12.59 0.02 0.48
C LEU A 124 13.21 1.23 -0.21
N LYS A 125 14.21 1.83 0.45
CA LYS A 125 15.07 2.87 -0.13
C LYS A 125 16.14 2.24 -1.02
N ASN A 126 16.56 2.98 -2.05
CA ASN A 126 17.74 2.66 -2.86
C ASN A 126 17.72 1.27 -3.53
N LYS A 127 16.54 0.73 -3.88
CA LYS A 127 16.46 -0.47 -4.73
C LYS A 127 17.20 -0.17 -6.03
N THR A 128 18.11 -1.06 -6.39
CA THR A 128 19.37 -0.86 -7.14
C THR A 128 19.30 -0.05 -8.44
N ASN A 129 18.11 0.21 -9.00
CA ASN A 129 17.89 0.88 -10.28
C ASN A 129 16.96 2.12 -10.22
N TYR A 130 16.49 2.54 -9.04
CA TYR A 130 15.49 3.62 -8.91
C TYR A 130 15.96 4.71 -7.93
N LYS A 131 16.90 5.55 -8.37
CA LYS A 131 17.33 6.73 -7.60
C LYS A 131 16.12 7.66 -7.36
N ASN A 132 16.00 8.20 -6.15
CA ASN A 132 14.96 9.15 -5.74
C ASN A 132 13.52 8.62 -5.75
N LYS A 133 13.32 7.29 -5.79
CA LYS A 133 12.00 6.67 -5.62
C LYS A 133 12.02 5.73 -4.43
N LEU A 134 10.94 5.69 -3.68
CA LEU A 134 10.73 4.65 -2.67
C LEU A 134 9.97 3.50 -3.32
N PHE A 135 10.62 2.34 -3.40
CA PHE A 135 9.96 1.13 -3.86
C PHE A 135 9.02 0.63 -2.78
N VAL A 136 7.85 0.16 -3.19
CA VAL A 136 6.86 -0.45 -2.30
C VAL A 136 6.48 -1.83 -2.80
N SER A 137 6.43 -2.78 -1.87
CA SER A 137 5.71 -4.04 -2.03
C SER A 137 4.58 -4.09 -1.01
N LEU A 138 3.35 -4.17 -1.48
CA LEU A 138 2.15 -4.35 -0.65
C LEU A 138 1.70 -5.80 -0.79
N LEU A 139 1.77 -6.57 0.28
CA LEU A 139 1.19 -7.91 0.38
C LEU A 139 -0.20 -7.79 1.00
N MET A 140 -1.18 -8.40 0.35
CA MET A 140 -2.58 -8.45 0.77
C MET A 140 -3.00 -9.92 0.84
N GLU A 141 -3.24 -10.41 2.05
CA GLU A 141 -3.74 -11.77 2.30
C GLU A 141 -5.23 -11.69 2.64
N ILE A 142 -6.06 -12.37 1.83
CA ILE A 142 -7.51 -12.48 2.01
C ILE A 142 -7.81 -13.90 2.51
N ASP A 143 -8.84 -14.06 3.36
CA ASP A 143 -9.20 -15.24 4.17
C ASP A 143 -9.15 -16.65 3.50
N ASP A 144 -9.00 -16.75 2.17
CA ASP A 144 -8.92 -18.00 1.39
C ASP A 144 -7.47 -18.42 0.98
N ASN A 145 -6.44 -18.02 1.74
CA ASN A 145 -5.01 -18.23 1.39
C ASN A 145 -4.60 -17.66 0.02
N GLN A 146 -5.40 -16.74 -0.53
CA GLN A 146 -5.09 -15.99 -1.73
C GLN A 146 -4.36 -14.72 -1.31
N ILE A 147 -3.16 -14.55 -1.87
CA ILE A 147 -2.28 -13.45 -1.54
C ILE A 147 -2.01 -12.65 -2.82
N TYR A 148 -2.24 -11.35 -2.75
CA TYR A 148 -1.89 -10.43 -3.82
C TYR A 148 -0.69 -9.60 -3.39
N GLN A 149 0.34 -9.56 -4.22
CA GLN A 149 1.47 -8.67 -4.04
C GLN A 149 1.40 -7.57 -5.10
N TYR A 150 1.31 -6.33 -4.66
CA TYR A 150 1.35 -5.15 -5.51
C TYR A 150 2.71 -4.51 -5.38
N GLU A 151 3.47 -4.42 -6.47
CA GLU A 151 4.76 -3.75 -6.48
C GLU A 151 4.67 -2.42 -7.20
N GLY A 152 5.31 -1.38 -6.66
CA GLY A 152 5.20 -0.05 -7.22
C GLY A 152 6.10 0.98 -6.56
N PHE A 153 5.73 2.24 -6.74
CA PHE A 153 6.43 3.37 -6.18
C PHE A 153 5.45 4.34 -5.54
N ILE A 154 5.85 4.96 -4.44
CA ILE A 154 5.05 6.04 -3.85
C ILE A 154 5.22 7.30 -4.69
N GLU A 155 4.10 7.83 -5.17
CA GLU A 155 3.98 9.21 -5.63
C GLU A 155 3.71 10.09 -4.42
N SER A 156 4.75 10.70 -3.86
CA SER A 156 4.58 11.74 -2.86
C SER A 156 5.65 12.81 -3.04
N ASN A 157 5.20 14.04 -3.26
CA ASN A 157 6.04 15.24 -3.23
C ASN A 157 6.63 15.49 -1.83
N ASP A 158 6.00 14.96 -0.78
CA ASP A 158 6.48 15.08 0.60
C ASP A 158 7.64 14.11 0.88
N PHE A 159 7.80 13.04 0.09
CA PHE A 159 8.90 12.08 0.24
C PHE A 159 10.25 12.64 -0.23
N ILE A 160 10.25 13.49 -1.26
CA ILE A 160 11.48 14.08 -1.83
C ILE A 160 12.19 14.98 -0.81
N LYS A 161 11.44 15.61 0.11
CA LYS A 161 12.01 16.41 1.21
C LYS A 161 12.70 15.58 2.31
N LEU A 162 12.51 14.25 2.33
CA LEU A 162 13.14 13.34 3.30
C LEU A 162 14.51 12.84 2.87
N THR A 163 14.87 13.01 1.59
CA THR A 163 16.16 12.59 1.02
C THR A 163 17.18 13.73 0.91
N GLU A 164 16.75 14.99 1.05
CA GLU A 164 17.59 16.17 0.81
C GLU A 164 18.09 16.89 2.07
N ASN A 165 17.79 16.40 3.29
CA ASN A 165 18.31 17.00 4.54
C ASN A 165 18.85 15.97 5.54
#